data_AF-A0A1M6TP53-F1
#
_entry.id   AF-A0A1M6TP53-F1
#
_cell.length_a   1.000
_cell.length_b   1.000
_cell.length_c   1.000
_cell.angle_alpha   90.00
_cell.angle_beta   90.00
_cell.angle_gamma   90.00
#
_symmetry.space_group_name_H-M   'P 1'
#
loop_
_entity.id
_entity.type
_entity.pdbx_description
1 polymer ?
#
loop_
_entity_poly.entity_id
_entity_poly.type
_entity_poly.pdbx_seq_one_letter_code
_entity_poly.pdbx_strand_id
1 'polypeptide(L)' 'MVSFKWDWNRAMEVRAEEAADAKTTEFVLNMLREHEPYEKISRLASTSMENVQRIAQKNNIAYS' A
#
# COMPACT_ATOMS: atom_id res chain seq x y z
N MET A 1 20.94 -33.83 3.81
CA MET A 1 19.52 -33.53 4.08
C MET A 1 19.46 -32.10 4.59
N VAL A 2 19.48 -31.13 3.69
CA VAL A 2 19.64 -29.71 4.02
C VAL A 2 18.73 -28.92 3.10
N SER A 3 18.23 -27.80 3.62
CA SER A 3 17.60 -26.71 2.85
C SER A 3 16.09 -26.72 2.64
N PHE A 4 15.29 -27.18 3.61
CA PHE A 4 13.81 -27.00 3.56
C PHE A 4 13.25 -25.93 4.52
N LYS A 5 14.10 -25.31 5.35
CA LYS A 5 13.69 -24.35 6.38
C LYS A 5 13.90 -22.88 6.01
N TRP A 6 14.57 -22.60 4.89
CA TRP A 6 14.96 -21.22 4.53
C TRP A 6 13.91 -20.51 3.66
N ASP A 7 13.22 -21.24 2.79
CA ASP A 7 12.21 -20.64 1.89
C ASP A 7 10.90 -20.24 2.57
N TRP A 8 10.56 -20.88 3.70
CA TRP A 8 9.32 -20.56 4.42
C TRP A 8 9.34 -19.17 5.08
N ASN A 9 10.51 -18.71 5.54
CA ASN A 9 10.63 -17.43 6.22
C ASN A 9 10.48 -16.26 5.23
N ARG A 10 11.04 -16.41 4.03
CA ARG A 10 10.94 -15.40 2.96
C ARG A 10 9.52 -15.29 2.39
N ALA A 11 8.82 -16.42 2.25
CA ALA A 11 7.43 -16.41 1.77
C ALA A 11 6.45 -15.78 2.79
N MET A 12 6.74 -15.88 4.09
CA MET A 12 5.93 -15.29 5.14
C MET A 12 6.15 -13.77 5.29
N GLU A 13 7.38 -13.29 5.18
CA GLU A 13 7.69 -11.85 5.11
C GLU A 13 7.04 -11.19 3.88
N VAL A 14 7.17 -11.80 2.70
CA VAL A 14 6.57 -11.26 1.46
C VAL A 14 5.05 -11.14 1.57
N ARG A 15 4.37 -12.13 2.17
CA ARG A 15 2.91 -12.08 2.37
C ARG A 15 2.47 -11.06 3.41
N ALA A 16 3.27 -10.85 4.46
CA ALA A 16 2.98 -9.83 5.46
C ALA A 16 3.13 -8.42 4.86
N GLU A 17 4.10 -8.23 3.97
CA GLU A 17 4.33 -6.99 3.24
C GLU A 17 3.19 -6.70 2.24
N GLU A 18 2.74 -7.71 1.48
CA GLU A 18 1.59 -7.60 0.58
C GLU A 18 0.25 -7.32 1.33
N ALA A 19 0.06 -7.92 2.50
CA ALA A 19 -1.15 -7.68 3.31
C ALA A 19 -1.17 -6.28 3.95
N ALA A 20 0.00 -5.76 4.35
CA ALA A 20 0.14 -4.38 4.81
C ALA A 20 -0.15 -3.38 3.68
N ASP A 21 0.30 -3.68 2.47
CA ASP A 21 0.08 -2.84 1.29
C ASP A 21 -1.41 -2.80 0.87
N ALA A 22 -2.12 -3.93 0.96
CA ALA A 22 -3.56 -3.99 0.69
C ALA A 22 -4.39 -3.11 1.64
N LYS A 23 -4.13 -3.19 2.95
CA LYS A 23 -4.81 -2.38 3.97
C LYS A 23 -4.51 -0.89 3.80
N THR A 24 -3.27 -0.56 3.44
CA THR A 24 -2.83 0.80 3.14
C THR A 24 -3.53 1.32 1.87
N THR A 25 -3.68 0.47 0.86
CA THR A 25 -4.35 0.80 -0.39
C THR A 25 -5.85 1.11 -0.17
N GLU A 26 -6.56 0.29 0.60
CA GLU A 26 -7.97 0.58 0.96
C GLU A 26 -8.12 1.90 1.71
N PHE A 27 -7.25 2.16 2.68
CA PHE A 27 -7.27 3.41 3.44
C PHE A 27 -7.00 4.62 2.54
N VAL A 28 -5.98 4.53 1.67
CA VAL A 28 -5.67 5.56 0.68
C VAL A 28 -6.87 5.79 -0.24
N LEU A 29 -7.52 4.74 -0.73
CA LEU A 29 -8.70 4.86 -1.60
C LEU A 29 -9.89 5.52 -0.92
N ASN A 30 -10.14 5.22 0.35
CA ASN A 30 -11.21 5.88 1.09
C ASN A 30 -10.96 7.38 1.21
N MET A 31 -9.74 7.77 1.61
CA MET A 31 -9.36 9.17 1.74
C MET A 31 -9.38 9.90 0.38
N LEU A 32 -8.95 9.22 -0.69
CA LEU A 32 -9.03 9.73 -2.05
C LEU A 32 -10.47 9.87 -2.57
N ARG A 33 -11.47 9.23 -1.95
CA ARG A 33 -12.90 9.50 -2.25
C ARG A 33 -13.45 10.66 -1.43
N GLU A 34 -12.90 10.90 -0.25
CA GLU A 34 -13.29 12.01 0.64
C GLU A 34 -12.73 13.38 0.22
N HIS A 35 -12.10 13.47 -0.95
CA HIS A 35 -11.48 14.69 -1.45
C HIS A 35 -10.29 15.22 -0.63
N GLU A 36 -9.59 14.32 0.08
CA GLU A 36 -8.48 14.68 0.97
C GLU A 36 -7.16 14.86 0.18
N PRO A 37 -6.29 15.82 0.57
CA PRO A 37 -5.05 16.11 -0.15
C PRO A 37 -4.02 15.01 0.02
N TYR A 38 -3.26 14.71 -1.04
CA TYR A 38 -2.26 13.64 -1.07
C TYR A 38 -1.24 13.69 0.09
N GLU A 39 -0.83 14.87 0.54
CA GLU A 39 0.07 15.05 1.69
C GLU A 39 -0.54 14.56 3.02
N LYS A 40 -1.85 14.77 3.21
CA LYS A 40 -2.54 14.31 4.41
C LYS A 40 -2.70 12.80 4.37
N ILE A 41 -3.03 12.26 3.20
CA ILE A 41 -3.14 10.82 2.98
C ILE A 41 -1.81 10.13 3.21
N SER A 42 -0.70 10.67 2.67
CA SER A 42 0.63 10.09 2.83
C SER A 42 1.06 10.04 4.30
N ARG A 43 0.74 11.07 5.09
CA ARG A 43 1.01 11.10 6.53
C ARG A 43 0.16 10.10 7.31
N LEU A 44 -1.12 9.98 7.00
CA LEU A 44 -2.05 9.09 7.70
C LEU A 44 -1.85 7.62 7.35
N ALA A 45 -1.55 7.33 6.08
CA ALA A 45 -1.26 6.00 5.58
C ALA A 45 0.20 5.58 5.80
N SER A 46 1.02 6.42 6.44
CA SER A 46 2.47 6.23 6.62
C SER A 46 3.17 5.76 5.34
N THR A 47 2.81 6.35 4.20
CA THR A 47 3.29 5.94 2.88
C THR A 47 3.79 7.14 2.08
N SER A 48 4.54 6.92 1.01
CA SER A 48 5.04 8.01 0.17
C SER A 48 3.91 8.61 -0.69
N MET A 49 4.01 9.91 -0.98
CA MET A 49 3.07 10.57 -1.90
C MET A 49 3.06 9.90 -3.28
N GLU A 50 4.20 9.40 -3.75
CA GLU A 50 4.28 8.62 -5.00
C GLU A 50 3.44 7.35 -4.93
N ASN A 51 3.42 6.65 -3.78
CA ASN A 51 2.57 5.47 -3.61
C ASN A 51 1.09 5.85 -3.66
N VAL A 52 0.70 6.94 -2.99
CA VAL A 52 -0.65 7.50 -3.03
C VAL A 52 -1.06 7.88 -4.46
N GLN A 53 -0.19 8.57 -5.21
CA GLN A 53 -0.45 8.93 -6.60
C GLN A 53 -0.55 7.71 -7.51
N ARG A 54 0.28 6.69 -7.29
CA ARG A 54 0.22 5.43 -8.04
C ARG A 54 -1.10 4.70 -7.79
N ILE A 55 -1.59 4.70 -6.55
CA ILE A 55 -2.90 4.13 -6.18
C ILE A 55 -4.02 4.93 -6.84
N ALA A 56 -3.95 6.27 -6.79
CA ALA A 56 -4.90 7.18 -7.43
C ALA A 56 -4.99 6.94 -8.95
N GLN A 57 -3.84 6.87 -9.63
CA GLN A 57 -3.74 6.59 -11.08
C GLN A 57 -4.28 5.20 -11.43
N LYS A 58 -3.89 4.15 -10.68
CA LYS A 58 -4.38 2.79 -10.89
C LYS A 58 -5.91 2.69 -10.77
N ASN A 59 -6.50 3.49 -9.90
CA ASN A 59 -7.94 3.48 -9.65
C ASN A 59 -8.70 4.58 -10.41
N ASN A 60 -8.03 5.32 -11.29
CA ASN A 60 -8.60 6.41 -12.08
C ASN A 60 -9.25 7.52 -11.22
N ILE A 61 -8.75 7.70 -10.00
CA ILE A 61 -9.17 8.76 -9.07
C ILE A 61 -8.18 9.91 -9.23
N ALA A 62 -8.32 10.68 -10.31
CA ALA A 62 -7.50 11.85 -10.56
C ALA A 62 -8.24 13.10 -10.06
N TYR A 63 -7.60 13.84 -9.16
CA TYR A 63 -8.00 15.21 -8.82
C TYR A 63 -7.50 16.15 -9.93
N SER A 64 -8.40 16.95 -10.49
CA SER A 64 -8.02 18.14 -11.27
C SER A 64 -7.58 19.27 -10.36
#